data_AF-A0A938DSE6-F1
#
_entry.id   AF-A0A938DSE6-F1
#
_cell.length_a   1.000
_cell.length_b   1.000
_cell.length_c   1.000
_cell.angle_alpha   90.00
_cell.angle_beta   90.00
_cell.angle_gamma   90.00
#
_symmetry.space_group_name_H-M   'P 1'
#
loop_
_entity.id
_entity.type
_entity.pdbx_description
1 polymer ?
#
loop_
_entity_poly.entity_id
_entity_poly.type
_entity_poly.pdbx_seq_one_letter_code
_entity_poly.pdbx_strand_id
1 'polypeptide(L)' 'MLRDVEPGSSVDCVHCGVRVKFQAKVRNKQVICNVYEHGSWVRVEHYHDGCYAKARNPHGKVDTTPVVKARRTQAAAS' A
#
# COMPACT_ATOMS: atom_id res chain seq x y z
N MET A 1 -4.80 -2.24 2.02
CA MET A 1 -4.90 -2.37 0.54
C MET A 1 -3.53 -2.66 -0.05
N LEU A 2 -3.48 -3.38 -1.17
CA LEU A 2 -2.23 -3.66 -1.89
C LEU A 2 -1.94 -2.54 -2.90
N ARG A 3 -0.75 -1.93 -2.82
CA ARG A 3 -0.32 -0.85 -3.73
C ARG A 3 1.09 -1.06 -4.23
N ASP A 4 1.40 -0.48 -5.39
CA ASP A 4 2.78 -0.36 -5.84
C ASP A 4 3.57 0.55 -4.90
N VAL A 5 4.87 0.31 -4.82
CA VAL A 5 5.80 1.18 -4.11
C VAL A 5 6.12 2.37 -5.01
N GLU A 6 5.98 3.59 -4.50
CA GLU A 6 6.26 4.79 -5.26
C GLU A 6 7.77 5.12 -5.23
N PRO A 7 8.32 5.68 -6.33
CA PRO A 7 9.69 6.18 -6.33
C PRO A 7 9.89 7.25 -5.24
N GLY A 8 11.05 7.21 -4.57
CA GLY A 8 11.37 8.14 -3.48
C GLY A 8 10.79 7.77 -2.12
N SER A 9 10.11 6.61 -1.98
CA SER A 9 9.49 6.21 -0.72
C SER A 9 10.48 6.04 0.46
N SER A 10 10.12 6.74 1.53
CA SER A 10 10.67 6.80 2.89
C SER A 10 10.58 5.57 3.79
N VAL A 11 9.64 4.66 3.50
CA VAL A 11 8.93 3.97 4.59
C VAL A 11 9.50 2.60 4.91
N ASP A 12 9.70 2.34 6.20
CA ASP A 12 10.21 1.05 6.68
C ASP A 12 9.07 0.09 6.99
N CYS A 13 9.28 -1.19 6.73
CA CYS A 13 8.30 -2.22 6.99
C CYS A 13 8.18 -2.46 8.50
N VAL A 14 6.97 -2.39 9.04
CA VAL A 14 6.71 -2.62 10.48
C VAL A 14 7.09 -4.04 10.93
N HIS A 15 7.00 -5.03 10.05
CA HIS A 15 7.31 -6.42 10.42
C HIS A 15 8.81 -6.72 10.48
N CYS A 16 9.61 -6.24 9.53
CA CYS A 16 11.03 -6.61 9.40
C CYS A 16 12.00 -5.44 9.63
N GLY A 17 11.51 -4.21 9.78
CA GLY A 17 12.32 -3.00 9.96
C GLY A 17 13.06 -2.52 8.71
N VAL A 18 12.98 -3.25 7.59
CA VAL A 18 13.68 -2.91 6.35
C VAL A 18 12.83 -2.00 5.47
N ARG A 19 13.48 -1.06 4.78
CA ARG A 19 12.87 -0.18 3.79
C ARG A 19 12.01 -0.91 2.76
N VAL A 20 10.79 -0.43 2.54
CA VAL A 20 9.94 -0.81 1.41
C VAL A 20 10.45 -0.08 0.17
N LYS A 21 11.40 -0.71 -0.54
CA LYS A 21 12.15 -0.06 -1.63
C LYS A 21 11.42 -0.16 -2.97
N PHE A 22 11.35 0.98 -3.67
CA PHE A 22 10.97 1.02 -5.08
C PHE A 22 12.03 0.37 -5.97
N GLN A 23 11.59 -0.43 -6.93
CA GLN A 23 12.43 -0.94 -8.02
C GLN A 23 11.65 -0.87 -9.33
N ALA A 24 12.13 -0.05 -10.27
CA ALA A 24 11.41 0.27 -11.51
C ALA A 24 11.01 -0.95 -12.34
N LYS A 25 11.87 -1.98 -12.39
CA LYS A 25 11.63 -3.20 -13.17
C LYS A 25 10.79 -4.24 -12.45
N VAL A 26 10.75 -4.21 -11.11
CA VAL A 26 10.16 -5.30 -10.29
C VAL A 26 8.75 -4.94 -9.81
N ARG A 27 8.33 -3.66 -9.91
CA ARG A 27 7.03 -3.17 -9.42
C ARG A 27 6.66 -3.76 -8.05
N ASN A 28 7.60 -3.62 -7.11
CA ASN A 28 7.40 -4.08 -5.74
C ASN A 28 6.08 -3.54 -5.20
N LYS A 29 5.39 -4.37 -4.42
CA LYS A 29 4.13 -4.01 -3.77
C LYS A 29 4.27 -3.90 -2.27
N GLN A 30 3.41 -3.08 -1.70
CA GLN A 30 3.30 -2.81 -0.28
C GLN A 30 1.85 -2.92 0.18
N VAL A 31 1.68 -3.29 1.44
CA VAL A 31 0.41 -3.21 2.14
C VAL A 31 0.46 -1.97 3.02
N ILE A 32 -0.53 -1.10 2.82
CA ILE A 32 -0.72 0.12 3.61
C ILE A 32 -1.96 -0.06 4.48
N CYS A 33 -1.79 0.14 5.79
CA CYS A 33 -2.82 -0.02 6.81
C CYS A 33 -2.99 1.27 7.60
N ASN A 34 -4.19 1.86 7.57
CA ASN A 34 -4.55 2.90 8.53
C ASN A 34 -4.95 2.22 9.84
N VAL A 35 -4.29 2.60 10.92
CA VAL A 35 -4.55 2.09 12.26
C VAL A 35 -5.42 3.08 13.01
N TYR A 36 -6.53 2.57 13.56
CA TYR A 36 -7.46 3.33 14.37
C TYR A 36 -7.50 2.71 15.77
N GLU A 37 -7.42 3.54 16.81
CA GLU A 37 -7.61 3.14 18.20
C GLU A 37 -8.80 3.93 18.76
N HIS A 38 -9.75 3.24 19.39
CA HIS A 38 -10.98 3.85 19.92
C HIS A 38 -11.76 4.68 18.88
N GLY A 39 -11.79 4.22 17.62
CA GLY A 39 -12.46 4.91 16.52
C GLY A 39 -11.73 6.16 16.00
N SER A 40 -10.57 6.51 16.57
CA SER A 40 -9.74 7.64 16.14
C SER A 40 -8.56 7.17 15.31
N TRP A 41 -8.21 7.91 14.26
CA TRP A 41 -7.02 7.61 13.46
C TRP A 41 -5.76 7.87 14.29
N VAL A 42 -4.82 6.93 14.27
CA VAL A 42 -3.57 7.01 15.05
C VAL A 42 -2.36 7.10 14.14
N ARG A 43 -2.26 6.20 13.15
CA ARG A 43 -1.07 6.10 12.31
C ARG A 43 -1.33 5.33 11.02
N VAL A 44 -0.34 5.37 10.14
CA VAL A 44 -0.24 4.49 8.97
C VAL A 44 0.90 3.50 9.19
N GLU A 45 0.62 2.23 8.94
CA GLU A 45 1.61 1.17 8.95
C GLU A 45 1.85 0.64 7.53
N HIS A 46 3.13 0.41 7.22
CA HIS A 46 3.58 -0.10 5.92
C HIS A 46 4.21 -1.48 6.09
N TYR A 47 3.92 -2.36 5.13
CA TYR A 47 4.49 -3.69 5.07
C TYR A 47 4.93 -4.02 3.65
N HIS A 48 6.00 -4.80 3.48
CA HIS A 48 6.17 -5.52 2.21
C HIS A 48 5.00 -6.50 2.04
N ASP A 49 4.61 -6.77 0.79
CA ASP A 49 3.55 -7.73 0.46
C ASP A 49 3.69 -9.07 1.22
N GLY A 50 4.84 -9.73 1.07
CA GLY A 50 5.12 -10.98 1.78
C GLY A 50 5.24 -10.85 3.31
N CYS A 51 5.65 -9.69 3.82
CA CYS A 51 5.79 -9.46 5.26
C CYS A 51 4.43 -9.34 5.95
N TYR A 52 3.42 -8.80 5.27
CA TYR A 52 2.08 -8.68 5.82
C TYR A 52 1.44 -10.06 6.07
N ALA A 53 1.62 -10.99 5.13
CA ALA A 53 1.17 -12.37 5.27
C ALA A 53 1.92 -13.09 6.42
N LYS A 54 3.25 -12.90 6.53
CA LYS A 54 4.07 -13.46 7.62
C LYS A 54 3.68 -12.91 9.00
N ALA A 55 3.25 -11.65 9.06
CA ALA A 55 2.68 -11.05 10.26
C ALA A 55 1.26 -11.57 10.60
N ARG A 56 0.75 -12.56 9.85
CA ARG A 56 -0.60 -13.15 9.99
C ARG A 56 -1.73 -12.15 9.76
N ASN A 57 -1.54 -11.21 8.84
CA ASN A 57 -2.55 -10.23 8.45
C ASN A 57 -3.08 -9.43 9.66
N PRO A 58 -2.21 -8.66 10.34
CA PRO A 58 -2.53 -8.03 11.63
C PRO A 58 -3.76 -7.10 11.58
N HIS A 59 -4.07 -6.55 10.41
CA HIS A 59 -5.22 -5.67 10.16
C HIS A 59 -6.29 -6.32 9.27
N GLY A 60 -6.33 -7.65 9.22
CA GLY A 60 -7.26 -8.41 8.39
C GLY A 60 -6.81 -8.57 6.93
N LYS A 61 -7.69 -9.14 6.09
CA LYS A 61 -7.37 -9.49 4.71
C LYS A 61 -7.10 -8.23 3.88
N VAL A 62 -6.03 -8.25 3.11
CA VAL A 62 -5.71 -7.16 2.19
C VAL A 62 -6.71 -7.12 1.05
N ASP A 63 -7.30 -5.95 0.81
CA ASP A 63 -7.98 -5.69 -0.45
C ASP A 63 -6.97 -5.65 -1.61
N THR A 64 -7.08 -6.62 -2.50
CA THR A 64 -6.25 -6.79 -3.70
C THR A 64 -6.95 -6.31 -4.96
N THR A 65 -8.13 -5.71 -4.84
CA THR A 65 -8.85 -5.15 -5.99
C THR A 65 -7.98 -4.07 -6.64
N PRO A 66 -7.65 -4.18 -7.93
CA PRO A 66 -6.83 -3.18 -8.60
C PRO A 66 -7.55 -1.85 -8.60
N VAL A 67 -6.87 -0.78 -8.16
CA VAL A 67 -7.39 0.58 -8.21
C VAL A 67 -7.41 1.05 -9.66
N VAL A 68 -8.52 0.78 -10.37
CA VAL A 68 -8.72 1.28 -11.73
C VAL A 68 -9.00 2.78 -11.63
N LYS A 69 -8.03 3.63 -11.97
CA LYS A 69 -8.28 5.07 -12.15
C LYS A 69 -9.19 5.21 -13.37
N ALA A 70 -10.47 5.54 -13.16
CA ALA A 70 -11.38 5.88 -14.25
C ALA A 70 -10.77 7.02 -15.09
N ARG A 71 -10.46 6.74 -16.36
CA ARG A 71 -10.05 7.75 -17.33
C ARG A 71 -11.27 8.64 -17.60
N ARG A 72 -11.27 9.89 -17.11
CA ARG A 72 -12.24 10.89 -17.59
C ARG A 72 -11.87 11.23 -19.03
N THR A 73 -12.59 10.68 -19.99
CA THR A 73 -12.51 11.14 -21.39
C THR A 73 -13.20 12.50 -21.45
N GLN A 74 -12.44 13.59 -21.55
CA GLN A 74 -13.01 14.87 -21.99
C GLN A 74 -13.30 14.72 -23.49
N ALA A 75 -14.57 14.56 -23.84
CA ALA A 75 -15.02 14.71 -25.21
C ALA A 75 -15.01 16.21 -25.53
N ALA A 76 -14.14 16.61 -26.46
CA ALA A 76 -14.16 17.95 -27.04
C ALA A 76 -15.45 18.11 -27.84
N ALA A 77 -16.28 19.08 -27.46
CA ALA A 77 -17.38 19.57 -28.28
C ALA A 77 -16.80 20.41 -29.43
N SER A 78 -17.33 20.23 -30.63
CA SER A 78 -17.16 21.11 -31.80
C SER A 78 -18.53 21.41 -32.37
#